data_AF-A0A8B6DTF5-F1
#
_entry.id   AF-A0A8B6DTF5-F1
#
_cell.length_a   1.000
_cell.length_b   1.000
_cell.length_c   1.000
_cell.angle_alpha   90.00
_cell.angle_beta   90.00
_cell.angle_gamma   90.00
#
_symmetry.space_group_name_H-M   'P 1'
#
loop_
_entity.id
_entity.type
_entity.pdbx_description
1 polymer ?
#
loop_
_entity_poly.entity_id
_entity_poly.type
_entity_poly.pdbx_seq_one_letter_code
_entity_poly.pdbx_strand_id
1 'polypeptide(L)'
;LTEDNEEDSSGNDIRKVRYICVTRIDITGHHLNSEGMGAWEETYIVQDHTSKAKAICKSKKLAYQRSLENAFSKVILIVLPNGKVTVEVDTTQADPVILTEKQLDDSNLLKVNELDQLPDEDDADLKQEVDDDVDAVNLHILHELEEM
;
A
#
# COMPACT_ATOMS: atom_id res chain seq x y z
N LEU A 1 -11.87 -9.03 0.95
CA LEU A 1 -10.94 -9.39 2.03
C LEU A 1 -11.64 -10.42 2.90
N THR A 2 -11.41 -11.70 2.64
CA THR A 2 -11.73 -12.75 3.61
C THR A 2 -10.64 -12.69 4.69
N GLU A 3 -11.02 -12.42 5.93
CA GLU A 3 -10.12 -12.62 7.07
C GLU A 3 -9.96 -14.13 7.27
N ASP A 4 -8.91 -14.70 6.68
CA ASP A 4 -8.48 -16.07 7.02
C ASP A 4 -7.85 -16.02 8.42
N ASN A 5 -8.69 -16.13 9.45
CA ASN A 5 -8.26 -16.24 10.84
C ASN A 5 -7.63 -17.62 11.06
N GLU A 6 -6.31 -17.66 11.10
CA GLU A 6 -5.55 -18.85 11.50
C GLU A 6 -5.28 -18.76 13.00
N GLU A 7 -5.79 -19.71 13.78
CA GLU A 7 -5.45 -19.84 15.20
C GLU A 7 -4.25 -20.77 15.37
N ASP A 8 -3.28 -20.37 16.19
CA ASP A 8 -2.22 -21.29 16.64
C ASP A 8 -2.81 -22.37 17.56
N SER A 9 -2.12 -23.51 17.69
CA SER A 9 -2.27 -24.53 18.74
C SER A 9 -2.41 -23.99 20.17
N SER A 10 -2.01 -22.74 20.42
CA SER A 10 -2.14 -22.01 21.67
C SER A 10 -3.41 -21.14 21.80
N GLY A 11 -4.29 -21.12 20.79
CA GLY A 11 -5.52 -20.31 20.75
C GLY A 11 -5.28 -18.82 20.44
N ASN A 12 -4.11 -18.49 19.89
CA ASN A 12 -3.75 -17.11 19.51
C ASN A 12 -4.22 -16.79 18.10
N ASP A 13 -4.79 -15.60 17.92
CA ASP A 13 -5.26 -15.09 16.62
C ASP A 13 -4.05 -14.64 15.79
N ILE A 14 -3.77 -15.34 14.70
CA ILE A 14 -2.69 -15.02 13.76
C ILE A 14 -3.28 -14.26 12.56
N ARG A 15 -2.75 -13.06 12.34
CA ARG A 15 -3.04 -12.25 11.16
C ARG A 15 -1.80 -12.08 10.30
N LYS A 16 -2.02 -11.73 9.04
CA LYS A 16 -0.95 -11.52 8.04
C LYS A 16 -0.84 -10.05 7.69
N VAL A 17 0.37 -9.62 7.35
CA VAL A 17 0.62 -8.31 6.75
C VAL A 17 1.52 -8.51 5.54
N ARG A 18 1.11 -7.95 4.40
CA ARG A 18 1.85 -8.02 3.15
C ARG A 18 2.25 -6.62 2.70
N TYR A 19 3.49 -6.49 2.25
CA TYR A 19 4.02 -5.27 1.65
C TYR A 19 4.57 -5.56 0.26
N ILE A 20 4.31 -4.64 -0.66
CA ILE A 20 4.90 -4.61 -2.00
C ILE A 20 5.66 -3.29 -2.10
N CYS A 21 6.86 -3.35 -2.65
CA CYS A 21 7.70 -2.19 -2.94
C CYS A 21 8.12 -2.26 -4.42
N VAL A 22 8.01 -1.13 -5.10
CA VAL A 22 8.54 -0.91 -6.44
C VAL A 22 9.66 0.11 -6.32
N THR A 23 10.84 -0.22 -6.82
CA THR A 23 12.02 0.64 -6.82
C THR A 23 12.46 0.88 -8.24
N ARG A 24 12.71 2.14 -8.57
CA ARG A 24 13.36 2.55 -9.81
C ARG A 24 14.76 3.07 -9.49
N ILE A 25 15.75 2.58 -10.23
CA ILE A 25 17.13 3.05 -10.20
C ILE A 25 17.37 3.84 -11.48
N ASP A 26 17.74 5.10 -11.35
CA ASP A 26 18.18 5.93 -12.48
C ASP A 26 19.71 5.94 -12.54
N ILE A 27 20.28 5.52 -13.68
CA ILE A 27 21.71 5.50 -13.94
C ILE A 27 22.07 6.83 -14.61
N THR A 28 22.52 7.78 -13.78
CA THR A 28 22.86 9.14 -14.21
C THR A 28 24.02 9.12 -15.22
N GLY A 29 23.98 10.04 -16.19
CA GLY A 29 24.98 10.12 -17.26
C GLY A 29 24.76 9.16 -18.43
N HIS A 30 23.94 8.12 -18.28
CA HIS A 30 23.63 7.16 -19.35
C HIS A 30 22.16 7.20 -19.82
N HIS A 31 21.29 7.99 -19.16
CA HIS A 31 19.84 8.05 -19.44
C HIS A 31 19.16 6.67 -19.40
N LEU A 32 19.70 5.75 -18.61
CA LEU A 32 19.15 4.42 -18.39
C LEU A 32 18.45 4.38 -17.04
N ASN A 33 17.39 3.58 -16.97
CA ASN A 33 16.73 3.26 -15.72
C ASN A 33 16.48 1.75 -15.64
N SER A 34 16.30 1.26 -14.41
CA SER A 34 15.91 -0.12 -14.15
C SER A 34 14.94 -0.17 -12.98
N GLU A 35 13.83 -0.88 -13.16
CA GLU A 35 12.77 -1.02 -12.16
C GLU A 35 12.76 -2.43 -11.57
N GLY A 36 12.40 -2.56 -10.30
CA GLY A 36 12.32 -3.83 -9.60
C GLY A 36 11.19 -3.84 -8.58
N MET A 37 10.50 -4.98 -8.47
CA MET A 37 9.41 -5.20 -7.52
C MET A 37 9.83 -6.21 -6.47
N GLY A 38 9.54 -5.94 -5.20
CA GLY A 38 9.70 -6.87 -4.09
C GLY A 38 8.41 -6.97 -3.30
N ALA A 39 8.00 -8.20 -2.96
CA ALA A 39 6.86 -8.45 -2.09
C ALA A 39 7.29 -9.33 -0.92
N TRP A 40 6.74 -9.06 0.26
CA TRP A 40 6.98 -9.85 1.45
C TRP A 40 5.74 -9.90 2.34
N GLU A 41 5.53 -11.03 2.99
CA GLU A 41 4.43 -11.27 3.92
C GLU A 41 4.99 -11.78 5.26
N GLU A 42 4.47 -11.24 6.36
CA GLU A 42 4.75 -11.72 7.71
C GLU A 42 3.45 -11.96 8.46
N THR A 43 3.47 -12.95 9.35
CA THR A 43 2.40 -13.22 10.31
C THR A 43 2.68 -12.49 11.62
N TYR A 44 1.61 -12.14 12.34
CA TYR A 44 1.69 -11.54 13.66
C TYR A 44 0.55 -12.05 14.55
N ILE A 45 0.81 -12.12 15.85
CA ILE A 45 -0.16 -12.57 16.85
C ILE A 45 -0.86 -11.34 17.42
N VAL A 46 -2.18 -11.28 17.32
CA VAL A 46 -2.99 -10.10 17.74
C VAL A 46 -2.80 -9.81 19.22
N GLN A 47 -2.66 -10.85 20.05
CA GLN A 47 -2.47 -10.75 21.48
C GLN A 47 -1.08 -10.23 21.90
N ASP A 48 -0.06 -10.26 21.01
CA ASP A 48 1.26 -9.66 21.27
C ASP A 48 1.33 -8.24 20.68
N HIS A 49 1.25 -7.23 21.56
CA HIS A 49 1.31 -5.81 21.23
C HIS A 49 2.54 -5.40 20.40
N THR A 50 3.65 -6.16 20.45
CA THR A 50 4.86 -5.87 19.68
C THR A 50 4.95 -6.63 18.36
N SER A 51 4.22 -7.74 18.20
CA SER A 51 4.35 -8.64 17.05
C SER A 51 3.97 -7.93 15.75
N LYS A 52 2.89 -7.14 15.77
CA LYS A 52 2.40 -6.39 14.60
C LYS A 52 3.43 -5.38 14.11
N ALA A 53 4.02 -4.60 15.02
CA ALA A 53 5.04 -3.63 14.67
C ALA A 53 6.29 -4.30 14.08
N LYS A 54 6.72 -5.43 14.65
CA LYS A 54 7.84 -6.22 14.14
C LYS A 54 7.55 -6.77 12.73
N ALA A 55 6.37 -7.37 12.53
CA ALA A 55 5.94 -7.90 11.25
C ALA A 55 5.87 -6.82 10.16
N ILE A 56 5.33 -5.63 10.50
CA ILE A 56 5.31 -4.47 9.59
C ILE A 56 6.73 -4.04 9.22
N CYS A 57 7.59 -3.79 10.20
CA CYS A 57 8.96 -3.33 9.96
C CYS A 57 9.75 -4.34 9.13
N LYS A 58 9.63 -5.63 9.46
CA LYS A 58 10.31 -6.72 8.74
C LYS A 58 9.80 -6.84 7.31
N SER A 59 8.48 -6.85 7.11
CA SER A 59 7.88 -6.94 5.77
C SER A 59 8.28 -5.76 4.88
N LYS A 60 8.23 -4.52 5.40
CA LYS A 60 8.68 -3.33 4.66
C LYS A 60 10.16 -3.44 4.27
N LYS A 61 11.01 -3.82 5.23
CA LYS A 61 12.45 -3.95 5.00
C LYS A 61 12.75 -4.98 3.91
N LEU A 62 12.15 -6.16 3.99
CA LEU A 62 12.40 -7.25 3.05
C LEU A 62 11.80 -6.97 1.67
N ALA A 63 10.60 -6.38 1.61
CA ALA A 63 10.00 -5.95 0.34
C ALA A 63 10.91 -4.92 -0.37
N TYR A 64 11.46 -3.95 0.36
CA TYR A 64 12.39 -2.97 -0.20
C TYR A 64 13.74 -3.58 -0.62
N GLN A 65 14.33 -4.45 0.20
CA GLN A 65 15.58 -5.12 -0.16
C GLN A 65 15.42 -5.92 -1.46
N ARG A 66 14.32 -6.68 -1.56
CA ARG A 66 14.03 -7.48 -2.74
C ARG A 66 13.70 -6.64 -3.97
N SER A 67 13.01 -5.50 -3.81
CA SER A 67 12.74 -4.59 -4.92
C SER A 67 14.04 -3.98 -5.47
N LEU A 68 14.97 -3.62 -4.58
CA LEU A 68 16.28 -3.10 -4.95
C LEU A 68 17.16 -4.16 -5.63
N GLU A 69 17.20 -5.38 -5.10
CA GLU A 69 17.91 -6.51 -5.71
C GLU A 69 17.39 -6.78 -7.14
N ASN A 70 16.07 -6.80 -7.31
CA ASN A 70 15.44 -7.02 -8.61
C ASN A 70 15.65 -5.86 -9.58
N ALA A 71 15.78 -4.63 -9.09
CA ALA A 71 16.12 -3.48 -9.94
C ALA A 71 17.58 -3.57 -10.40
N PHE A 72 18.50 -4.00 -9.53
CA PHE A 72 19.91 -4.18 -9.89
C PHE A 72 20.19 -5.43 -10.73
N SER A 73 19.36 -6.48 -10.64
CA SER A 73 19.59 -7.74 -11.37
C SER A 73 19.53 -7.59 -12.89
N LYS A 74 18.95 -6.49 -13.39
CA LYS A 74 18.88 -6.15 -14.82
C LYS A 74 20.05 -5.28 -15.27
N VAL A 75 20.85 -4.75 -14.34
CA VAL A 75 21.96 -3.85 -14.64
C VAL A 75 23.19 -4.68 -15.03
N ILE A 76 23.69 -4.45 -16.24
CA ILE A 76 24.87 -5.12 -16.80
C ILE A 76 26.01 -4.11 -16.86
N LEU A 77 27.14 -4.46 -16.25
CA LEU A 77 28.38 -3.68 -16.35
C LEU A 77 29.27 -4.28 -17.43
N ILE A 78 29.62 -3.47 -18.43
CA ILE A 78 30.48 -3.88 -19.54
C ILE A 78 31.83 -3.20 -19.38
N VAL A 79 32.87 -4.02 -19.19
CA VAL A 79 34.26 -3.56 -19.08
C VAL A 79 34.93 -3.69 -20.44
N LEU A 80 35.37 -2.56 -21.00
CA LEU A 80 36.05 -2.49 -22.28
C LEU A 80 37.55 -2.81 -22.13
N PRO A 81 38.25 -3.26 -23.20
CA PRO A 81 39.69 -3.60 -23.13
C PRO A 81 40.60 -2.45 -22.68
N ASN A 82 40.16 -1.19 -22.83
CA ASN A 82 40.87 0.00 -22.40
C ASN A 82 40.62 0.37 -20.92
N GLY A 83 39.93 -0.49 -20.16
CA GLY A 83 39.59 -0.28 -18.75
C GLY A 83 38.41 0.66 -18.50
N LYS A 84 37.74 1.17 -19.55
CA LYS A 84 36.48 1.92 -19.40
C LYS A 84 35.34 0.98 -19.06
N VAL A 85 34.37 1.48 -18.28
CA VAL A 85 33.14 0.76 -17.93
C VAL A 85 31.95 1.50 -18.52
N THR A 86 31.02 0.76 -19.12
CA THR A 86 29.69 1.25 -19.51
C THR A 86 28.61 0.38 -18.87
N VAL A 87 27.38 0.89 -18.88
CA VAL A 87 26.23 0.22 -18.29
C VAL A 87 25.19 -0.05 -19.37
N GLU A 88 24.58 -1.24 -19.33
CA GLU A 88 23.38 -1.59 -20.09
C GLU A 88 22.32 -2.11 -19.13
N VAL A 89 21.06 -2.07 -19.55
CA VAL A 89 19.92 -2.63 -18.81
C VAL A 89 19.30 -3.76 -19.64
N ASP A 90 19.19 -4.93 -19.05
CA ASP A 90 18.54 -6.10 -19.65
C ASP A 90 17.03 -5.86 -19.77
N THR A 91 16.59 -5.65 -21.01
CA THR A 91 15.17 -5.42 -21.36
C THR A 91 14.42 -6.71 -21.69
N THR A 92 15.09 -7.87 -21.67
CA THR A 92 14.45 -9.17 -21.93
C THR A 92 13.70 -9.71 -20.71
N GLN A 93 14.05 -9.22 -19.52
CA GLN A 93 13.33 -9.53 -18.30
C GLN A 93 12.04 -8.73 -18.23
N ALA A 94 10.91 -9.42 -18.07
CA ALA A 94 9.60 -8.79 -17.96
C ALA A 94 9.57 -7.77 -16.80
N ASP A 95 8.96 -6.61 -17.03
CA ASP A 95 8.79 -5.61 -15.98
C ASP A 95 7.63 -6.01 -15.05
N PRO A 96 7.91 -6.29 -13.76
CA PRO A 96 6.85 -6.62 -12.81
C PRO A 96 5.89 -5.45 -12.54
N VAL A 97 6.23 -4.20 -12.88
CA VAL A 97 5.34 -3.04 -12.67
C VAL A 97 4.08 -3.13 -13.52
N ILE A 98 4.22 -3.62 -14.76
CA ILE A 98 3.10 -3.89 -15.68
C ILE A 98 2.15 -4.94 -15.07
N LEU A 99 2.67 -5.87 -14.26
CA LEU A 99 1.87 -6.87 -13.56
C LEU A 99 1.18 -6.27 -12.33
N THR A 100 1.80 -5.35 -11.61
CA THR A 100 1.14 -4.69 -10.46
C THR A 100 -0.02 -3.80 -10.88
N GLU A 101 0.06 -3.06 -11.99
CA GLU A 101 -1.10 -2.30 -12.50
C GLU A 101 -2.27 -3.21 -12.87
N LYS A 102 -1.99 -4.43 -13.34
CA LYS A 102 -3.02 -5.43 -13.69
C LYS A 102 -3.54 -6.24 -12.49
N GLN A 103 -2.83 -6.25 -11.37
CA GLN A 103 -3.07 -7.17 -10.25
C GLN A 103 -3.42 -6.43 -8.93
N LEU A 104 -3.29 -5.10 -8.91
CA LEU A 104 -4.10 -4.26 -8.03
C LEU A 104 -5.54 -4.36 -8.55
N ASP A 105 -6.34 -5.27 -7.98
CA ASP A 105 -7.76 -5.33 -8.26
C ASP A 105 -8.34 -3.91 -8.19
N ASP A 106 -8.90 -3.43 -9.31
CA ASP A 106 -9.52 -2.10 -9.48
C ASP A 106 -10.56 -1.73 -8.39
N SER A 107 -10.91 -2.69 -7.53
CA SER A 107 -11.77 -2.54 -6.36
C SER A 107 -11.19 -1.68 -5.23
N ASN A 108 -9.87 -1.52 -5.11
CA ASN A 108 -9.22 -0.78 -4.01
C ASN A 108 -8.44 0.47 -4.47
N LEU A 109 -8.59 0.86 -5.74
CA LEU A 109 -8.05 2.13 -6.24
C LEU A 109 -9.03 3.26 -5.91
N LEU A 110 -8.57 4.24 -5.14
CA LEU A 110 -9.32 5.49 -4.96
C LEU A 110 -9.27 6.26 -6.30
N LYS A 111 -10.31 6.11 -7.13
CA LYS A 111 -10.48 6.92 -8.34
C LYS A 111 -10.73 8.37 -7.93
N VAL A 112 -9.76 9.23 -8.19
CA VAL A 112 -9.95 10.67 -8.14
C VAL A 112 -10.50 11.09 -9.50
N ASN A 113 -11.76 11.51 -9.55
CA ASN A 113 -12.29 12.14 -10.75
C ASN A 113 -11.68 13.55 -10.85
N GLU A 114 -11.00 13.85 -11.95
CA GLU A 114 -10.70 15.24 -12.30
C GLU A 114 -12.02 15.88 -12.71
N LEU A 115 -12.53 16.80 -11.88
CA LEU A 115 -13.67 17.62 -12.23
C LEU A 115 -13.14 18.81 -13.03
N ASP A 116 -13.47 18.86 -14.32
CA ASP A 116 -13.18 20.00 -15.20
C ASP A 116 -13.95 21.27 -14.79
N GLN A 117 -14.87 21.16 -13.83
CA GLN A 117 -15.72 22.22 -13.32
C GLN A 117 -15.70 22.20 -11.79
N LEU A 118 -15.46 23.38 -11.19
CA LEU A 118 -15.75 23.59 -9.77
C LEU A 118 -17.24 23.27 -9.55
N PRO A 119 -17.61 22.59 -8.46
CA PRO A 119 -19.02 22.36 -8.16
C PRO A 119 -19.72 23.72 -8.09
N ASP A 120 -20.75 23.92 -8.92
CA ASP A 120 -21.65 25.05 -8.81
C ASP A 120 -22.29 25.00 -7.41
N GLU A 121 -22.34 26.14 -6.72
CA GLU A 121 -22.86 26.25 -5.34
C GLU A 121 -24.35 25.82 -5.21
N ASP A 122 -25.01 25.55 -6.33
CA ASP A 122 -26.44 25.25 -6.42
C ASP A 122 -26.79 23.74 -6.46
N ASP A 123 -25.80 22.83 -6.56
CA ASP A 123 -26.02 21.36 -6.53
C ASP A 123 -25.81 20.75 -5.12
N ALA A 124 -25.98 21.55 -4.07
CA ALA A 124 -26.18 21.05 -2.73
C ALA A 124 -27.64 20.57 -2.53
N ASP A 125 -28.15 19.71 -3.42
CA ASP A 125 -29.35 18.92 -3.14
C ASP A 125 -28.95 17.71 -2.26
N LEU A 126 -28.27 18.02 -1.15
CA LEU A 126 -28.34 17.20 0.04
C LEU A 126 -29.79 17.29 0.47
N LYS A 127 -30.59 16.29 0.08
CA LYS A 127 -31.74 15.90 0.88
C LYS A 127 -31.20 15.47 2.24
N GLN A 128 -30.89 16.46 3.06
CA GLN A 128 -30.81 16.32 4.48
C GLN A 128 -32.26 15.98 4.86
N GLU A 129 -32.54 14.69 5.02
CA GLU A 129 -33.62 14.29 5.90
C GLU A 129 -33.24 14.89 7.26
N VAL A 130 -33.77 16.07 7.52
CA VAL A 130 -33.75 16.66 8.85
C VAL A 130 -34.62 15.71 9.65
N ASP A 131 -33.98 14.85 10.43
CA ASP A 131 -34.68 14.01 11.39
C ASP A 131 -35.31 14.99 12.39
N ASP A 132 -36.62 15.21 12.24
CA ASP A 132 -37.44 16.13 13.02
C ASP A 132 -37.54 15.62 14.46
N ASP A 133 -36.46 15.74 15.25
CA ASP A 133 -36.46 15.99 16.70
C ASP A 133 -35.08 15.70 17.36
N VAL A 134 -33.98 16.16 16.76
CA VAL A 134 -32.67 16.14 17.43
C VAL A 134 -32.73 16.82 18.81
N ASP A 135 -33.58 17.84 18.95
CA ASP A 135 -33.80 18.54 20.22
C ASP A 135 -34.49 17.66 21.28
N ALA A 136 -35.41 16.77 20.89
CA ALA A 136 -36.07 15.86 21.84
C ALA A 136 -35.12 14.76 22.32
N VAL A 137 -34.27 14.24 21.42
CA VAL A 137 -33.24 13.25 21.77
C VAL A 137 -32.23 13.85 22.75
N ASN A 138 -31.78 15.08 22.48
CA ASN A 138 -30.85 15.78 23.38
C ASN A 138 -31.46 16.06 24.75
N LEU A 139 -32.75 16.42 24.81
CA LEU A 139 -33.44 16.67 26.07
C LEU A 139 -33.63 15.38 26.88
N HIS A 140 -33.88 14.25 26.21
CA HIS A 140 -33.99 12.96 26.89
C HIS A 140 -32.65 12.53 27.52
N ILE A 141 -31.55 12.67 26.79
CA ILE A 141 -30.19 12.36 27.30
C ILE A 141 -29.84 13.25 28.50
N LEU A 142 -30.22 14.54 28.47
CA LEU A 142 -30.02 15.45 29.60
C LEU A 142 -30.75 14.99 30.87
N HIS A 143 -32.02 14.56 30.75
CA HIS A 143 -32.76 14.03 31.90
C HIS A 143 -32.16 12.73 32.44
N GLU A 144 -31.70 11.81 31.59
CA GLU A 144 -31.05 10.57 32.06
C GLU A 144 -29.75 10.84 32.84
N LEU A 145 -29.02 11.90 32.48
CA LEU A 145 -27.80 12.30 33.19
C LEU A 145 -28.08 13.01 34.53
N GLU A 146 -29.24 13.64 34.69
CA GLU A 146 -29.65 14.28 35.94
C GLU A 146 -30.23 13.29 36.97
N GLU A 147 -30.67 12.11 36.53
CA GLU A 147 -31.22 11.04 37.41
C GLU A 147 -30.15 10.04 37.92
N MET A 148 -28.87 10.20 37.57
CA MET A 148 -27.72 9.47 38.15
C MET A 148 -27.04 10.23 39.29
#